data_AF-A0A7X6ATQ1-F1
#
_entry.id   AF-A0A7X6ATQ1-F1
#
_cell.length_a   1.000
_cell.length_b   1.000
_cell.length_c   1.000
_cell.angle_alpha   90.00
_cell.angle_beta   90.00
_cell.angle_gamma   90.00
#
_symmetry.space_group_name_H-M   'P 1'
#
loop_
_entity.id
_entity.type
_entity.pdbx_description
1 polymer ?
#
loop_
_entity_poly.entity_id
_entity_poly.type
_entity_poly.pdbx_seq_one_letter_code
_entity_poly.pdbx_strand_id
1 'polypeptide(L)' 'MRVIAIDGPAGSGKSTVARAVADRLGLEYLDTGAMYRSVAFAVLRAGGDPADHDF' A
#
# COMPACT_ATOMS: atom_id res chain seq x y z
N MET A 1 11.47 5.13 18.50
CA MET A 1 10.86 5.13 17.16
C MET A 1 9.34 5.07 17.33
N ARG A 2 8.57 5.92 16.63
CA ARG A 2 7.08 5.90 16.69
C ARG A 2 6.55 5.37 15.37
N VAL A 3 5.59 4.44 15.41
CA VAL A 3 4.93 3.84 14.25
C VAL A 3 3.42 3.93 14.46
N ILE A 4 2.68 4.30 13.41
CA ILE A 4 1.22 4.40 13.43
C ILE A 4 0.69 3.56 12.27
N ALA A 5 -0.13 2.55 12.58
CA ALA A 5 -0.87 1.77 11.59
C ALA A 5 -2.26 2.38 11.36
N ILE A 6 -2.71 2.46 10.11
CA ILE A 6 -4.03 2.98 9.72
C ILE A 6 -4.69 1.97 8.78
N ASP A 7 -5.67 1.24 9.31
CA ASP A 7 -6.39 0.17 8.61
C ASP A 7 -7.86 0.49 8.37
N GLY A 8 -8.49 -0.23 7.44
CA GLY A 8 -9.89 -0.04 7.06
C GLY A 8 -10.17 -0.42 5.59
N PRO A 9 -11.45 -0.52 5.20
CA PRO A 9 -11.84 -1.04 3.89
C PRO A 9 -11.40 -0.13 2.73
N ALA A 10 -11.39 -0.66 1.49
CA ALA A 10 -11.12 0.15 0.30
C ALA A 10 -12.08 1.34 0.21
N GLY A 11 -11.59 2.50 -0.25
CA GLY A 11 -12.40 3.71 -0.38
C GLY A 11 -12.64 4.52 0.90
N SER A 12 -12.20 4.06 2.08
CA SER A 12 -12.42 4.79 3.34
C SER A 12 -11.53 6.03 3.58
N GLY A 13 -10.71 6.43 2.61
CA GLY A 13 -9.85 7.62 2.71
C GLY A 13 -8.54 7.45 3.48
N LYS A 14 -8.14 6.21 3.82
CA LYS A 14 -6.92 5.91 4.60
C LYS A 14 -5.66 6.58 4.10
N SER A 15 -5.35 6.43 2.80
CA SER A 15 -4.11 7.01 2.24
C SER A 15 -4.08 8.54 2.37
N THR A 16 -5.23 9.19 2.24
CA THR A 16 -5.37 10.64 2.43
C THR A 16 -5.13 11.03 3.89
N VAL A 17 -5.79 10.36 4.83
CA VAL A 17 -5.64 10.63 6.27
C VAL A 17 -4.23 10.30 6.75
N ALA A 18 -3.69 9.15 6.36
CA ALA A 18 -2.35 8.70 6.76
C ALA A 18 -1.26 9.66 6.29
N ARG A 19 -1.36 10.17 5.06
CA ARG A 19 -0.44 11.20 4.55
C ARG A 19 -0.53 12.50 5.37
N ALA A 20 -1.74 12.99 5.61
CA ALA A 20 -1.94 14.21 6.41
C ALA A 20 -1.42 14.07 7.86
N VAL A 21 -1.60 12.90 8.47
CA VAL A 21 -1.06 12.58 9.80
C VAL A 21 0.46 12.55 9.79
N ALA A 22 1.06 11.89 8.79
CA ALA A 22 2.51 11.80 8.66
C ALA A 22 3.14 13.20 8.50
N ASP A 23 2.60 14.03 7.60
CA ASP A 23 3.05 15.42 7.38
C ASP A 23 2.97 16.26 8.66
N ARG A 24 1.88 16.12 9.43
CA ARG A 24 1.67 16.90 10.67
C ARG A 24 2.55 16.43 11.83
N LEU A 25 3.01 15.19 11.81
CA LEU A 25 3.87 14.61 12.86
C LEU A 25 5.35 14.54 12.47
N GLY A 26 5.70 14.94 11.24
CA GLY A 26 7.06 14.79 10.71
C GLY A 26 7.50 13.33 10.59
N LEU A 27 6.55 12.43 10.28
CA LEU A 27 6.80 11.01 10.07
C LEU A 27 6.88 10.70 8.57
N GLU A 28 7.57 9.62 8.22
CA GLU A 28 7.49 9.05 6.88
C GLU A 28 6.14 8.36 6.65
N TYR A 29 5.66 8.40 5.41
CA TYR A 29 4.42 7.77 4.98
C TYR A 29 4.71 6.56 4.09
N LEU A 30 4.10 5.41 4.41
CA LEU A 30 4.20 4.17 3.64
C LEU A 30 2.81 3.72 3.15
N ASP A 31 2.64 3.59 1.83
CA ASP A 31 1.41 3.07 1.20
C ASP A 31 1.59 1.59 0.80
N THR A 32 1.22 0.68 1.71
CA THR A 32 1.27 -0.77 1.44
C THR A 32 0.36 -1.18 0.28
N GLY A 33 -0.77 -0.50 0.09
CA GLY A 33 -1.68 -0.77 -1.02
C GLY A 33 -1.05 -0.45 -2.37
N ALA A 34 -0.27 0.64 -2.47
CA ALA A 34 0.50 0.95 -3.67
C ALA A 34 1.57 -0.11 -3.94
N MET A 35 2.28 -0.58 -2.90
CA MET A 35 3.29 -1.64 -3.04
C MET A 35 2.69 -2.92 -3.63
N TYR A 36 1.59 -3.42 -3.07
CA TYR A 36 0.91 -4.63 -3.60
C TYR A 36 0.45 -4.44 -5.04
N ARG A 37 -0.13 -3.27 -5.37
CA ARG A 37 -0.53 -2.96 -6.76
C ARG A 37 0.65 -2.91 -7.71
N SER A 38 1.79 -2.36 -7.29
CA SER A 38 3.02 -2.33 -8.10
C SER A 38 3.53 -3.73 -8.40
N VAL A 39 3.52 -4.62 -7.41
CA VAL A 39 3.90 -6.03 -7.61
C VAL A 39 2.93 -6.73 -8.56
N ALA A 40 1.62 -6.63 -8.32
CA ALA A 40 0.61 -7.19 -9.21
C ALA A 40 0.76 -6.67 -10.65
N PHE A 41 1.00 -5.38 -10.82
CA PHE A 41 1.25 -4.78 -12.13
C PHE A 41 2.50 -5.36 -12.80
N ALA A 42 3.59 -5.57 -12.05
CA ALA A 42 4.81 -6.16 -12.58
C ALA A 42 4.60 -7.60 -13.08
N VAL A 43 3.86 -8.42 -12.32
CA VAL A 43 3.49 -9.79 -12.71
C VAL A 43 2.68 -9.80 -14.01
N LEU A 44 1.61 -9.01 -14.05
CA LEU A 44 0.75 -8.91 -15.24
C LEU A 44 1.54 -8.44 -16.47
N ARG A 45 2.46 -7.48 -16.28
CA ARG A 45 3.30 -6.96 -17.37
C ARG A 45 4.31 -7.99 -17.87
N ALA A 46 4.77 -8.90 -17.00
CA ALA A 46 5.64 -10.00 -17.38
C ALA A 46 4.89 -11.16 -18.07
N GLY A 47 3.56 -11.07 -18.20
CA GLY A 47 2.72 -12.15 -18.73
C GLY A 47 2.52 -13.31 -17.74
N GLY A 48 2.86 -13.10 -16.46
CA GLY A 48 2.61 -14.09 -15.42
C GLY A 48 1.14 -14.14 -14.99
N ASP A 49 0.73 -15.28 -14.46
CA ASP A 49 -0.58 -15.45 -13.83
C ASP A 49 -0.48 -15.06 -12.35
N PRO A 50 -1.18 -13.99 -11.88
CA PRO A 50 -1.19 -13.62 -10.46
C PRO A 50 -1.93 -14.63 -9.58
N ALA A 51 -2.65 -15.58 -10.16
CA ALA A 51 -3.26 -16.71 -9.48
C ALA A 51 -2.40 -17.98 -9.55
N ASP A 52 -1.19 -17.90 -10.13
CA ASP A 52 -0.25 -19.00 -10.08
C ASP A 52 0.16 -19.28 -8.63
N HIS A 53 -0.11 -20.51 -8.17
CA HIS A 53 0.20 -20.99 -6.84
C HIS A 53 1.38 -21.97 -6.84
N ASP A 54 1.93 -22.28 -8.01
CA ASP A 54 3.07 -23.17 -8.17
C ASP A 54 4.36 -22.33 -8.03
N PHE A 55 4.92 -22.31 -6.81
CA PHE A 55 6.21 -21.70 -6.50
C PHE A 55 7.37 -22.69 -6.65
#